data_AF-A0A947XW98-F1
#
_entry.id   AF-A0A947XW98-F1
#
_cell.length_a   1.000
_cell.length_b   1.000
_cell.length_c   1.000
_cell.angle_alpha   90.00
_cell.angle_beta   90.00
_cell.angle_gamma   90.00
#
_symmetry.space_group_name_H-M   'P 1'
#
loop_
_entity.id
_entity.type
_entity.pdbx_description
1 polymer ?
#
loop_
_entity_poly.entity_id
_entity_poly.type
_entity_poly.pdbx_seq_one_letter_code
_entity_poly.pdbx_strand_id
1 'polypeptide(L)'
;MAPPLHAFAGYGIELEYMIVDWHSLAVMPIADALLQAAAGGRVVSSVDRGKFGWSNEIVLHLVEIKNERPDPALEPLVAGFQAEIRQVNRLLDPLGARLMPTAMHPWMDPAAETRLWPHDNAPIYRAYDRIFDCRQHGQANLQSMHLN
;
A
#
# COMPACT_ATOMS: atom_id res chain seq x y z
N MET A 1 -13.47 22.36 15.71
CA MET A 1 -13.43 20.89 15.59
C MET A 1 -14.80 20.42 15.13
N ALA A 2 -14.86 19.49 14.18
CA ALA A 2 -16.12 18.83 13.83
C ALA A 2 -16.62 17.97 15.02
N PRO A 3 -17.93 17.80 15.20
CA PRO A 3 -18.46 16.90 16.22
C PRO A 3 -17.98 15.45 15.97
N PRO A 4 -17.82 14.65 17.04
CA PRO A 4 -17.45 13.24 16.90
C PRO A 4 -18.53 12.47 16.14
N LEU A 5 -18.12 11.49 15.33
CA LEU A 5 -19.04 10.60 14.64
C LEU A 5 -19.66 9.61 15.63
N HIS A 6 -20.92 9.25 15.38
CA HIS A 6 -21.54 8.11 16.06
C HIS A 6 -20.90 6.80 15.58
N ALA A 7 -21.02 5.74 16.40
CA ALA A 7 -20.62 4.40 15.97
C ALA A 7 -21.33 4.02 14.66
N PHE A 8 -20.59 3.41 13.73
CA PHE A 8 -21.08 3.00 12.40
C PHE A 8 -21.58 4.15 11.50
N ALA A 9 -21.21 5.40 11.81
CA ALA A 9 -21.55 6.58 11.00
C ALA A 9 -20.32 7.22 10.32
N GLY A 10 -19.17 6.54 10.37
CA GLY A 10 -17.95 6.95 9.68
C GLY A 10 -17.46 5.85 8.77
N TYR A 11 -16.77 6.24 7.71
CA TYR A 11 -16.20 5.34 6.72
C TYR A 11 -14.67 5.43 6.74
N GLY A 12 -14.01 4.30 6.98
CA GLY A 12 -12.59 4.11 6.72
C GLY A 12 -12.41 3.30 5.45
N ILE A 13 -11.50 3.72 4.57
CA ILE A 13 -11.13 2.97 3.37
C ILE A 13 -9.62 2.76 3.40
N GLU A 14 -9.21 1.54 3.07
CA GLU A 14 -7.82 1.18 2.81
C GLU A 14 -7.75 0.52 1.43
N LEU A 15 -6.75 0.87 0.63
CA LEU A 15 -6.51 0.35 -0.70
C LEU A 15 -5.07 -0.12 -0.79
N GLU A 16 -4.88 -1.40 -1.08
CA GLU A 16 -3.55 -2.00 -1.25
C GLU A 16 -3.23 -2.14 -2.73
N TYR A 17 -2.06 -1.64 -3.14
CA TYR A 17 -1.62 -1.70 -4.53
C TYR A 17 -0.22 -2.28 -4.65
N MET A 18 -0.08 -3.22 -5.59
CA MET A 18 1.21 -3.77 -5.96
C MET A 18 1.96 -2.78 -6.84
N ILE A 19 3.27 -2.66 -6.61
CA ILE A 19 4.17 -1.88 -7.43
C ILE A 19 4.82 -2.81 -8.45
N VAL A 20 4.73 -2.41 -9.72
CA VAL A 20 5.20 -3.19 -10.86
C VAL A 20 5.97 -2.32 -11.84
N ASP A 21 6.79 -2.96 -12.67
CA ASP A 21 7.47 -2.33 -13.79
C ASP A 21 6.46 -1.77 -14.81
N TRP A 22 6.75 -0.58 -15.33
CA TRP A 22 5.83 0.15 -16.20
C TRP A 22 5.50 -0.59 -17.49
N HIS A 23 6.47 -1.33 -18.05
CA HIS A 23 6.34 -1.95 -19.36
C HIS A 23 5.93 -3.42 -19.28
N SER A 24 6.63 -4.19 -18.45
CA SER A 24 6.49 -5.64 -18.32
C SER A 24 5.46 -6.05 -17.28
N LEU A 25 5.04 -5.12 -16.40
CA LEU A 25 4.28 -5.37 -15.19
C LEU A 25 4.95 -6.33 -14.21
N ALA A 26 6.22 -6.70 -14.39
CA ALA A 26 6.95 -7.53 -13.43
C ALA A 26 6.96 -6.87 -12.04
N VAL A 27 6.88 -7.68 -10.98
CA VAL A 27 6.80 -7.19 -9.60
C VAL A 27 8.05 -6.40 -9.24
N MET A 28 7.86 -5.21 -8.65
CA MET A 28 8.94 -4.35 -8.19
C MET A 28 8.86 -4.15 -6.67
N PRO A 29 9.76 -4.78 -5.89
CA PRO A 29 9.79 -4.65 -4.43
C PRO A 29 10.49 -3.35 -4.03
N ILE A 30 9.80 -2.23 -4.19
CA ILE A 30 10.32 -0.86 -3.99
C ILE A 30 9.36 0.06 -3.21
N ALA A 31 8.47 -0.51 -2.38
CA ALA A 31 7.58 0.28 -1.53
C ALA A 31 8.35 1.17 -0.55
N ASP A 32 9.52 0.72 -0.08
CA ASP A 32 10.43 1.51 0.75
C ASP A 32 10.95 2.75 0.02
N ALA A 33 11.38 2.61 -1.23
CA ALA A 33 11.83 3.71 -2.07
C ALA A 33 10.71 4.73 -2.34
N LEU A 34 9.49 4.25 -2.59
CA LEU A 34 8.30 5.10 -2.73
C LEU A 34 8.03 5.92 -1.46
N LEU A 35 7.97 5.25 -0.30
CA LEU A 35 7.69 5.91 0.98
C LEU A 35 8.82 6.87 1.37
N GLN A 36 10.07 6.50 1.10
CA GLN A 36 11.24 7.35 1.30
C GLN A 36 11.17 8.62 0.43
N ALA A 37 10.83 8.49 -0.85
CA ALA A 37 10.66 9.64 -1.75
C ALA A 37 9.58 10.60 -1.23
N ALA A 38 8.46 10.06 -0.76
CA ALA A 38 7.36 10.83 -0.20
C ALA A 38 7.69 11.49 1.16
N ALA A 39 8.58 10.88 1.94
CA ALA A 39 9.02 11.36 3.26
C ALA A 39 10.22 12.32 3.22
N GLY A 40 10.64 12.78 2.03
CA GLY A 40 11.78 13.67 1.86
C GLY A 40 13.13 12.98 2.10
N GLY A 41 13.25 11.71 1.72
CA GLY A 41 14.51 10.95 1.78
C GLY A 41 14.71 10.13 3.06
N ARG A 42 13.77 10.16 4.01
CA ARG A 42 13.85 9.37 5.24
C ARG A 42 13.20 8.01 5.06
N VAL A 43 13.85 6.96 5.56
CA VAL A 43 13.23 5.63 5.65
C VAL A 43 12.12 5.70 6.69
N VAL A 44 10.88 5.45 6.26
CA VAL A 44 9.68 5.45 7.10
C VAL A 44 8.75 4.32 6.69
N SER A 45 7.95 3.87 7.64
CA SER A 45 6.91 2.86 7.43
C SER A 45 5.55 3.47 7.09
N SER A 46 5.39 4.78 7.29
CA SER A 46 4.18 5.53 6.93
C SER A 46 4.46 6.99 6.59
N VAL A 47 3.56 7.57 5.78
CA VAL A 47 3.62 8.96 5.32
C VAL A 47 2.25 9.61 5.52
N ASP A 48 2.22 10.70 6.28
CA ASP A 48 1.03 11.55 6.45
C ASP A 48 0.80 12.40 5.20
N ARG A 49 -0.40 12.32 4.64
CA ARG A 49 -0.88 13.05 3.45
C ARG A 49 -2.09 13.93 3.79
N GLY A 50 -2.19 14.38 5.03
CA GLY A 50 -3.25 15.22 5.56
C GLY A 50 -4.50 14.41 5.89
N LYS A 51 -5.43 14.33 4.95
CA LYS A 51 -6.64 13.50 5.13
C LYS A 51 -6.35 12.01 4.89
N PHE A 52 -5.32 11.74 4.09
CA PHE A 52 -4.91 10.40 3.70
C PHE A 52 -3.56 10.05 4.34
N GLY A 53 -3.21 8.78 4.26
CA GLY A 53 -1.92 8.26 4.66
C GLY A 53 -1.50 7.12 3.75
N TRP A 54 -0.20 6.92 3.62
CA TRP A 54 0.37 5.75 2.95
C TRP A 54 1.18 4.93 3.96
N SER A 55 1.15 3.60 3.86
CA SER A 55 1.96 2.73 4.71
C SER A 55 2.56 1.56 3.95
N ASN A 56 3.62 1.00 4.52
CA ASN A 56 4.12 -0.30 4.10
C ASN A 56 3.13 -1.40 4.48
N GLU A 57 3.24 -2.51 3.78
CA GLU A 57 2.66 -3.79 4.18
C GLU A 57 3.75 -4.82 4.49
N ILE A 58 3.35 -6.07 4.76
CA ILE A 58 4.27 -7.17 5.04
C ILE A 58 5.27 -7.42 3.90
N VAL A 59 4.85 -7.24 2.64
CA VAL A 59 5.67 -7.42 1.44
C VAL A 59 6.13 -6.08 0.86
N LEU A 60 7.36 -6.05 0.38
CA LEU A 60 8.06 -4.86 -0.10
C LEU A 60 7.56 -4.36 -1.46
N HIS A 61 6.74 -5.13 -2.17
CA HIS A 61 6.13 -4.75 -3.43
C HIS A 61 4.70 -4.24 -3.30
N LEU A 62 4.21 -4.00 -2.08
CA LEU A 62 2.85 -3.54 -1.81
C LEU A 62 2.88 -2.25 -0.99
N VAL A 63 2.00 -1.31 -1.34
CA VAL A 63 1.77 -0.08 -0.58
C VAL A 63 0.29 0.06 -0.30
N GLU A 64 -0.04 0.46 0.92
CA GLU A 64 -1.42 0.78 1.33
C GLU A 64 -1.65 2.29 1.26
N ILE A 65 -2.82 2.70 0.77
CA ILE A 65 -3.34 4.07 0.82
C ILE A 65 -4.62 4.04 1.66
N LYS A 66 -4.78 4.96 2.62
CA LYS A 66 -5.97 5.03 3.48
C LYS A 66 -6.39 6.45 3.82
N ASN A 67 -7.60 6.63 4.34
CA ASN A 67 -7.95 7.85 5.08
C ASN A 67 -7.60 7.69 6.57
N GLU A 68 -6.88 8.65 7.14
CA GLU A 68 -6.32 8.58 8.50
C GLU A 68 -7.40 8.58 9.61
N ARG A 69 -8.58 9.10 9.29
CA ARG A 69 -9.72 9.20 10.19
C ARG A 69 -10.99 8.83 9.44
N PRO A 70 -11.96 8.17 10.09
CA PRO A 70 -13.26 7.89 9.48
C PRO A 70 -13.91 9.19 8.98
N ASP A 71 -14.47 9.14 7.78
CA ASP A 71 -15.17 10.27 7.16
C ASP A 71 -16.69 10.09 7.31
N PRO A 72 -17.47 11.16 7.56
CA PRO A 72 -18.94 11.06 7.57
C PRO A 72 -19.55 10.70 6.21
N ALA A 73 -18.81 10.80 5.09
CA ALA A 73 -19.32 10.52 3.75
C ALA A 73 -18.29 9.82 2.85
N LEU A 74 -18.75 8.95 1.96
CA LEU A 74 -17.90 8.20 1.02
C LEU A 74 -17.53 9.04 -0.21
N GLU A 75 -18.45 9.86 -0.70
CA GLU A 75 -18.31 10.60 -1.96
C GLU A 75 -17.06 11.50 -1.99
N PRO A 76 -16.72 12.25 -0.92
CA PRO A 76 -15.50 13.05 -0.91
C PRO A 76 -14.22 12.22 -0.90
N LEU A 77 -14.27 10.96 -0.45
CA LEU A 77 -13.11 10.08 -0.41
C LEU A 77 -12.69 9.62 -1.80
N VAL A 78 -13.65 9.36 -2.70
CA VAL A 78 -13.40 8.86 -4.07
C VAL A 78 -12.40 9.74 -4.82
N ALA A 79 -12.66 11.06 -4.86
CA ALA A 79 -11.79 12.00 -5.57
C ALA A 79 -10.41 12.12 -4.90
N GLY A 80 -10.36 11.99 -3.57
CA GLY A 80 -9.13 12.07 -2.79
C GLY A 80 -8.23 10.84 -2.98
N PHE A 81 -8.76 9.62 -2.85
CA PHE A 81 -8.02 8.39 -3.16
C PHE A 81 -7.47 8.42 -4.59
N GLN A 82 -8.27 8.88 -5.55
CA GLN A 82 -7.80 8.96 -6.93
C GLN A 82 -6.71 10.02 -7.13
N ALA A 83 -6.68 11.08 -6.31
CA ALA A 83 -5.57 12.02 -6.30
C ALA A 83 -4.29 11.41 -5.70
N GLU A 84 -4.42 10.63 -4.62
CA GLU A 84 -3.30 9.92 -4.00
C GLU A 84 -2.72 8.84 -4.93
N ILE A 85 -3.56 8.04 -5.60
CA ILE A 85 -3.13 7.07 -6.63
C ILE A 85 -2.36 7.77 -7.76
N ARG A 86 -2.81 8.94 -8.21
CA ARG A 86 -2.07 9.74 -9.20
C ARG A 86 -0.76 10.30 -8.65
N GLN A 87 -0.70 10.62 -7.37
CA GLN A 87 0.54 11.09 -6.73
C GLN A 87 1.55 9.96 -6.59
N VAL A 88 1.11 8.77 -6.15
CA VAL A 88 1.96 7.58 -6.05
C VAL A 88 2.54 7.22 -7.41
N ASN A 89 1.72 7.12 -8.46
CA ASN A 89 2.23 6.84 -9.81
C ASN A 89 3.21 7.91 -10.32
N ARG A 90 3.01 9.19 -9.97
CA ARG A 90 3.98 10.25 -10.31
C ARG A 90 5.33 10.08 -9.61
N LEU A 91 5.37 9.52 -8.40
CA LEU A 91 6.61 9.21 -7.69
C LEU A 91 7.27 7.92 -8.19
N LEU A 92 6.48 6.97 -8.70
CA LEU A 92 6.97 5.72 -9.27
C LEU A 92 7.49 5.86 -10.70
N ASP A 93 6.96 6.81 -11.48
CA ASP A 93 7.37 7.08 -12.87
C ASP A 93 8.89 7.21 -13.07
N PRO A 94 9.65 8.03 -12.30
CA PRO A 94 11.10 8.12 -12.45
C PRO A 94 11.85 6.84 -12.07
N LEU A 95 11.20 5.90 -11.37
CA LEU A 95 11.74 4.58 -11.04
C LEU A 95 11.39 3.52 -12.10
N GLY A 96 10.71 3.92 -13.19
CA GLY A 96 10.20 3.00 -14.21
C GLY A 96 9.05 2.12 -13.71
N ALA A 97 8.35 2.54 -12.66
CA ALA A 97 7.36 1.74 -11.97
C ALA A 97 5.95 2.36 -12.02
N ARG A 98 4.95 1.57 -11.65
CA ARG A 98 3.56 1.99 -11.49
C ARG A 98 2.82 1.12 -10.49
N LEU A 99 1.65 1.58 -10.07
CA LEU A 99 0.67 0.73 -9.42
C LEU A 99 0.02 -0.22 -10.43
N MET A 100 -0.19 -1.46 -10.00
CA MET A 100 -0.83 -2.49 -10.81
C MET A 100 -2.36 -2.30 -10.86
N PRO A 101 -3.00 -2.40 -12.04
CA PRO A 101 -4.45 -2.20 -12.18
C PRO A 101 -5.26 -3.51 -12.08
N THR A 102 -5.05 -4.35 -11.06
CA THR A 102 -5.81 -5.61 -10.86
C THR A 102 -5.90 -6.00 -9.37
N ALA A 103 -6.61 -7.08 -9.03
CA ALA A 103 -6.67 -7.60 -7.65
C ALA A 103 -5.56 -8.60 -7.31
N MET A 104 -4.98 -9.27 -8.31
CA MET A 104 -3.89 -10.23 -8.14
C MET A 104 -2.99 -10.18 -9.37
N HIS A 105 -1.68 -10.34 -9.18
CA HIS A 105 -0.75 -10.38 -10.29
C HIS A 105 -0.81 -11.74 -11.02
N PRO A 106 -1.12 -11.76 -12.34
CA PRO A 106 -1.45 -12.99 -13.07
C PRO A 106 -0.28 -13.96 -13.28
N TRP A 107 0.97 -13.50 -13.21
CA TRP A 107 2.15 -14.34 -13.44
C TRP A 107 3.29 -14.12 -12.44
N MET A 108 2.96 -13.57 -11.26
CA MET A 108 3.97 -13.45 -10.19
C MET A 108 4.33 -14.87 -9.76
N ASP A 109 5.60 -15.12 -9.49
CA ASP A 109 6.08 -16.29 -8.74
C ASP A 109 6.38 -15.84 -7.30
N PRO A 110 5.46 -16.06 -6.34
CA PRO A 110 5.65 -15.64 -4.96
C PRO A 110 6.84 -16.32 -4.29
N ALA A 111 7.19 -17.55 -4.70
CA ALA A 111 8.30 -18.28 -4.12
C ALA A 111 9.65 -17.66 -4.49
N ALA A 112 9.76 -17.06 -5.68
CA ALA A 112 10.97 -16.38 -6.15
C ALA A 112 10.98 -14.87 -5.85
N GLU A 113 9.85 -14.20 -6.00
CA GLU A 113 9.77 -12.73 -6.08
C GLU A 113 9.42 -12.06 -4.75
N THR A 114 8.80 -12.77 -3.80
CA THR A 114 8.38 -12.17 -2.52
C THR A 114 9.59 -11.68 -1.74
N ARG A 115 9.57 -10.39 -1.38
CA ARG A 115 10.50 -9.78 -0.44
C ARG A 115 9.71 -9.18 0.71
N LEU A 116 10.08 -9.51 1.94
CA LEU A 116 9.43 -8.93 3.13
C LEU A 116 9.93 -7.51 3.36
N TRP A 117 9.10 -6.67 3.97
CA TRP A 117 9.51 -5.36 4.44
C TRP A 117 10.68 -5.45 5.43
N PRO A 118 11.83 -4.79 5.16
CA PRO A 118 13.04 -4.97 5.95
C PRO A 118 13.21 -3.95 7.08
N HIS A 119 12.31 -2.97 7.22
CA HIS A 119 12.47 -1.84 8.16
C HIS A 119 11.67 -2.04 9.46
N ASP A 120 10.95 -1.03 9.95
CA ASP A 120 10.23 -1.14 11.22
C ASP A 120 9.32 -2.37 11.21
N ASN A 121 9.18 -3.00 12.38
CA ASN A 121 8.42 -4.24 12.55
C ASN A 121 8.93 -5.46 11.75
N ALA A 122 10.09 -5.40 11.08
CA ALA A 122 10.65 -6.56 10.37
C ALA A 122 10.79 -7.84 11.22
N PRO A 123 11.10 -7.80 12.53
CA PRO A 123 11.04 -9.01 13.37
C PRO A 123 9.64 -9.65 13.42
N ILE A 124 8.57 -8.85 13.41
CA ILE A 124 7.18 -9.31 13.37
C ILE A 124 6.88 -9.93 12.01
N TYR A 125 7.22 -9.26 10.91
CA TYR A 125 7.00 -9.79 9.56
C TYR A 125 7.76 -11.09 9.30
N ARG A 126 9.01 -11.21 9.76
CA ARG A 126 9.76 -12.48 9.69
C ARG A 126 9.15 -13.58 10.54
N ALA A 127 8.59 -13.24 11.71
CA ALA A 127 7.91 -14.21 12.54
C ALA A 127 6.61 -14.70 11.87
N TYR A 128 5.87 -13.79 11.24
CA TYR A 128 4.65 -14.09 10.50
C TYR A 128 4.95 -15.01 9.29
N ASP A 129 5.96 -14.65 8.47
CA ASP A 129 6.43 -15.49 7.35
C ASP A 129 6.89 -16.88 7.80
N ARG A 130 7.62 -16.99 8.92
CA ARG A 130 8.03 -18.29 9.46
C ARG A 130 6.84 -19.18 9.85
N ILE A 131 5.74 -18.59 10.32
CA ILE A 131 4.56 -19.34 10.80
C ILE A 131 3.63 -19.69 9.65
N PHE A 132 3.41 -18.75 8.72
CA PHE A 132 2.36 -18.84 7.71
C PHE A 132 2.88 -19.05 6.29
N ASP A 133 4.19 -18.98 6.06
CA ASP A 133 4.84 -19.02 4.76
C ASP A 133 4.22 -18.00 3.79
N CYS A 134 4.63 -16.74 3.93
CA CYS A 134 4.05 -15.64 3.17
C CYS A 134 4.44 -15.66 1.69
N ARG A 135 5.31 -16.57 1.27
CA ARG A 135 5.79 -16.72 -0.11
C ARG A 135 4.81 -17.50 -0.98
N GLN A 136 3.53 -17.35 -0.73
CA GLN A 136 2.43 -18.01 -1.43
C GLN A 136 1.49 -16.97 -2.05
N HIS A 137 0.76 -17.34 -3.11
CA HIS A 137 -0.14 -16.40 -3.79
C HIS A 137 -1.20 -15.81 -2.85
N GLY A 138 -1.74 -16.62 -1.92
CA GLY A 138 -2.74 -16.16 -0.97
C GLY A 138 -2.22 -15.20 0.11
N GLN A 139 -0.93 -14.86 0.09
CA GLN A 139 -0.30 -13.97 1.07
C GLN A 139 0.42 -12.81 0.37
N ALA A 140 1.25 -13.10 -0.64
CA ALA A 140 2.08 -12.09 -1.30
C ALA A 140 1.52 -11.56 -2.63
N ASN A 141 0.45 -12.15 -3.18
CA ASN A 141 -0.07 -11.80 -4.51
C ASN A 141 -1.47 -11.18 -4.48
N LEU A 142 -1.83 -10.50 -3.39
CA LEU A 142 -3.15 -9.89 -3.21
C LEU A 142 -3.05 -8.37 -3.24
N GLN A 143 -4.08 -7.75 -3.79
CA GLN A 143 -4.44 -6.34 -3.68
C GLN A 143 -5.89 -6.29 -3.24
N SER A 144 -6.19 -5.47 -2.25
CA SER A 144 -7.50 -5.45 -1.61
C SER A 144 -8.03 -4.03 -1.44
N MET A 145 -9.32 -3.97 -1.14
CA MET A 145 -9.98 -2.78 -0.62
C MET A 145 -10.68 -3.18 0.68
N HIS A 146 -10.38 -2.46 1.76
CA HIS A 146 -11.09 -2.58 3.02
C HIS A 146 -12.07 -1.42 3.18
N LEU A 147 -13.25 -1.71 3.71
CA LEU A 147 -14.24 -0.72 4.12
C LEU A 147 -14.55 -0.95 5.61
N ASN A 148 -14.13 0.01 6.42
CA ASN A 148 -14.25 0.04 7.88
C ASN A 148 -15.39 0.95 8.33
#